data_AF-Q2T5F1-F1
#
_entry.id   AF-Q2T5F1-F1
#
_cell.length_a   1.000
_cell.length_b   1.000
_cell.length_c   1.000
_cell.angle_alpha   90.00
_cell.angle_beta   90.00
_cell.angle_gamma   90.00
#
_symmetry.space_group_name_H-M   'P 1'
#
loop_
_entity.id
_entity.type
_entity.pdbx_description
1 polymer ?
#
loop_
_entity_poly.entity_id
_entity_poly.type
_entity_poly.pdbx_seq_one_letter_code
_entity_poly.pdbx_strand_id
1 'polypeptide(L)' 'MVYLRAYESVSHARRSIGEYINLYNRKRPHSSLADRTPDEAYFATLPAIKSAA' A
#
# COMPACT_ATOMS: atom_id res chain seq x y z
N MET A 1 -11.86 16.25 8.98
CA MET A 1 -10.73 17.09 8.54
C MET A 1 -10.37 16.66 7.13
N VAL A 2 -10.58 17.53 6.13
CA VAL A 2 -10.21 17.23 4.73
C VAL A 2 -8.76 17.68 4.54
N TYR A 3 -7.87 16.76 4.18
CA TYR A 3 -6.48 17.09 3.90
C TYR A 3 -6.38 17.64 2.47
N LEU A 4 -6.39 18.96 2.33
CA LEU A 4 -6.26 19.63 1.04
C LEU A 4 -4.77 19.80 0.73
N ARG A 5 -4.22 18.94 -0.13
CA ARG A 5 -2.88 19.12 -0.70
C ARG A 5 -3.02 19.82 -2.04
N ALA A 6 -2.41 20.99 -2.19
CA ALA A 6 -2.33 21.67 -3.47
C ALA A 6 -1.35 20.91 -4.38
N TYR A 7 -1.89 20.18 -5.35
CA TYR A 7 -1.06 19.54 -6.37
C TYR A 7 -0.77 20.54 -7.48
N GLU A 8 0.52 20.75 -7.76
CA GLU A 8 0.97 21.66 -8.82
C GLU A 8 0.54 21.22 -10.24
N SER A 9 0.33 19.91 -10.45
CA SER A 9 -0.17 19.35 -11.71
C SER A 9 -0.83 17.99 -11.49
N VAL A 10 -1.56 17.50 -12.50
CA VAL A 10 -2.13 16.14 -12.50
C VAL A 10 -1.02 15.09 -12.37
N SER A 11 0.12 15.28 -13.04
CA SER A 11 1.28 14.38 -12.93
C SER A 11 1.84 14.33 -11.51
N HIS A 12 1.94 15.49 -10.85
CA HIS A 12 2.35 15.57 -9.45
C HIS A 12 1.35 14.85 -8.53
N ALA A 13 0.05 15.04 -8.74
CA ALA A 13 -0.98 14.32 -7.99
C ALA A 13 -0.87 12.80 -8.16
N ARG A 14 -0.73 12.31 -9.39
CA ARG A 14 -0.58 10.88 -9.68
C ARG A 14 0.64 10.28 -8.97
N ARG A 15 1.78 10.98 -9.01
CA ARG A 15 2.99 10.55 -8.29
C ARG A 15 2.75 10.51 -6.79
N SER A 16 2.22 11.58 -6.21
CA SER A 16 1.98 11.66 -4.76
C SER A 16 1.00 10.59 -4.27
N ILE A 17 -0.03 10.27 -5.06
CA ILE A 17 -0.99 9.20 -4.74
C ILE A 17 -0.28 7.83 -4.80
N GLY A 18 0.52 7.58 -5.83
CA GLY A 18 1.29 6.33 -5.95
C GLY A 18 2.25 6.12 -4.77
N GLU A 19 2.98 7.17 -4.37
CA GLU A 19 3.87 7.13 -3.20
C GLU A 19 3.08 6.84 -1.91
N TYR A 20 1.91 7.46 -1.74
CA TYR A 20 1.06 7.22 -0.57
C TYR A 20 0.57 5.77 -0.52
N ILE A 21 0.09 5.22 -1.65
CA ILE A 21 -0.37 3.82 -1.73
C ILE A 21 0.77 2.86 -1.39
N ASN A 22 1.98 3.11 -1.91
CA ASN A 22 3.16 2.30 -1.61
C ASN A 22 3.49 2.34 -0.11
N LEU A 23 3.55 3.54 0.49
CA LEU A 23 3.78 3.71 1.93
C LEU A 23 2.74 2.95 2.76
N TYR A 24 1.46 3.08 2.42
CA TYR A 24 0.35 2.44 3.12
C TYR A 24 0.46 0.91 3.05
N ASN A 25 0.65 0.35 1.86
CA ASN A 25 0.64 -1.09 1.65
C ASN A 25 1.90 -1.79 2.19
N ARG A 26 3.07 -1.13 2.15
CA ARG A 26 4.37 -1.80 2.36
C ARG A 26 5.12 -1.40 3.62
N LYS A 27 4.82 -0.23 4.19
CA LYS A 27 5.65 0.35 5.24
C LYS A 27 4.89 0.66 6.52
N ARG A 28 3.57 0.84 6.44
CA ARG A 28 2.76 1.11 7.63
C ARG A 28 2.26 -0.20 8.26
N PRO A 29 2.67 -0.52 9.49
CA PRO A 29 2.02 -1.55 10.27
C PRO A 29 0.60 -1.08 10.67
N HIS A 30 -0.35 -2.01 10.65
CA HIS A 30 -1.74 -1.73 11.00
C HIS A 30 -2.14 -2.60 12.19
N SER A 31 -2.70 -1.98 13.23
CA SER A 31 -3.12 -2.68 14.46
C SER A 31 -4.17 -3.76 14.19
N SER A 32 -5.11 -3.52 13.28
CA SER A 32 -6.08 -4.54 12.83
C SER A 32 -5.44 -5.75 12.13
N LEU A 33 -4.18 -5.64 11.71
CA LEU A 33 -3.40 -6.71 11.07
C LEU A 33 -2.34 -7.31 12.01
N ALA A 34 -2.48 -7.09 13.33
CA ALA A 34 -1.48 -7.45 14.34
C ALA A 34 -0.10 -6.84 14.02
N ASP A 35 -0.10 -5.54 13.74
CA ASP A 35 1.08 -4.73 13.41
C ASP A 35 1.84 -5.18 12.15
N ARG A 36 1.20 -5.97 11.29
CA ARG A 36 1.69 -6.25 9.92
C ARG A 36 1.26 -5.18 8.94
N THR A 37 1.99 -5.10 7.85
CA THR A 37 1.61 -4.32 6.67
C THR A 37 0.53 -5.05 5.87
N PRO A 38 -0.28 -4.32 5.07
CA PRO A 38 -1.27 -4.93 4.20
C PRO A 38 -0.67 -5.93 3.20
N ASP A 39 0.50 -5.63 2.62
CA ASP A 39 1.20 -6.55 1.73
C ASP A 39 1.53 -7.86 2.47
N GLU A 40 2.15 -7.79 3.66
CA GLU A 40 2.48 -8.99 4.45
C GLU A 40 1.25 -9.83 4.78
N ALA A 41 0.15 -9.18 5.19
CA ALA A 41 -1.09 -9.89 5.49
C ALA A 41 -1.68 -10.56 4.25
N TYR A 42 -1.69 -9.88 3.11
CA TYR A 42 -2.20 -10.43 1.85
C TYR A 42 -1.35 -11.60 1.35
N PHE A 43 -0.04 -11.41 1.23
CA PHE A 43 0.87 -12.45 0.72
C PHE A 43 0.93 -13.68 1.63
N ALA A 44 0.76 -13.52 2.94
CA ALA A 44 0.67 -14.65 3.87
C ALA A 44 -0.60 -15.51 3.65
N THR A 45 -1.65 -14.97 3.03
CA THR A 45 -2.90 -15.70 2.74
C THR A 45 -2.96 -16.29 1.34
N LEU A 46 -2.00 -15.96 0.47
CA LEU A 46 -2.01 -16.48 -0.88
C LEU A 46 -1.69 -17.98 -0.88
N PRO A 47 -2.44 -18.79 -1.64
CA PRO A 47 -2.07 -20.17 -1.88
C PRO A 47 -0.66 -20.23 -2.46
N ALA A 48 0.14 -21.19 -2.00
CA ALA A 48 1.42 -21.47 -2.64
C ALA A 48 1.18 -21.73 -4.13
N ILE A 49 1.75 -20.88 -4.98
CA ILE A 49 1.75 -21.13 -6.42
C ILE A 49 2.55 -22.42 -6.60
N LYS A 50 1.88 -23.51 -6.98
CA LYS A 50 2.58 -24.73 -7.40
C LYS A 50 3.42 -24.35 -8.61
N SER A 51 4.73 -24.32 -8.46
CA SER A 51 5.65 -24.26 -9.59
C SER A 51 5.36 -25.46 -10.48
N ALA A 52 4.98 -25.22 -11.73
CA ALA A 52 4.97 -26.27 -12.74
C ALA A 52 6.44 -26.65 -13.01
N ALA A 53 6.74 -27.94 -12.84
CA ALA A 53 8.03 -28.55 -13.15
C ALA A 53 8.13 -28.88 -14.65
#